data_AF-A0A813JC38-F1
#
_entry.id   AF-A0A813JC38-F1
#
_cell.length_a   1.000
_cell.length_b   1.000
_cell.length_c   1.000
_cell.angle_alpha   90.00
_cell.angle_beta   90.00
_cell.angle_gamma   90.00
#
_symmetry.space_group_name_H-M   'P 1'
#
loop_
_entity.id
_entity.type
_entity.pdbx_description
1 polymer ?
#
loop_
_entity_poly.entity_id
_entity_poly.type
_entity_poly.pdbx_seq_one_letter_code
_entity_poly.pdbx_strand_id
1 'polypeptide(L)'
;MDHRLHAKLKAALDPFAFEDYRKAKVKEKLEAKRTMRTKIRNKDKVEVNPSLHNQLQLAADEGDETGASKKRRETAEKAKRLLDDDRFKVLFADPDFAIQANGANASDSAAAAKSLLPKTKKRKG
;
A
#
# COMPACT_ATOMS: atom_id res chain seq x y z
N MET A 1 52.76 14.02 7.52
CA MET A 1 52.68 12.56 7.27
C MET A 1 51.69 12.33 6.14
N ASP A 2 52.12 11.72 5.03
CA ASP A 2 51.28 11.52 3.87
C ASP A 2 50.16 10.50 4.11
N HIS A 3 48.91 10.91 3.93
CA HIS A 3 47.72 10.07 4.14
C HIS A 3 47.72 8.79 3.29
N ARG A 4 48.36 8.85 2.11
CA ARG A 4 48.51 7.70 1.19
C ARG A 4 49.44 6.62 1.76
N LEU A 5 50.48 7.02 2.49
CA LEU A 5 51.43 6.09 3.11
C LEU A 5 50.77 5.37 4.29
N HIS A 6 50.05 6.11 5.13
CA HIS A 6 49.28 5.55 6.25
C HIS A 6 48.24 4.52 5.77
N ALA A 7 47.51 4.82 4.70
CA ALA A 7 46.52 3.90 4.12
C ALA A 7 47.16 2.61 3.57
N LYS A 8 48.32 2.71 2.91
CA LYS A 8 49.06 1.54 2.40
C LYS A 8 49.60 0.67 3.51
N LEU A 9 50.16 1.26 4.57
CA LEU A 9 50.64 0.53 5.74
C LEU A 9 49.49 -0.17 6.46
N LYS A 10 48.36 0.52 6.65
CA LYS A 10 47.15 -0.08 7.24
C LYS A 10 46.61 -1.23 6.41
N ALA A 11 46.60 -1.14 5.08
CA ALA A 11 46.16 -2.20 4.19
C ALA A 11 47.15 -3.39 4.13
N ALA A 12 48.45 -3.16 4.31
CA ALA A 12 49.45 -4.22 4.37
C ALA A 12 49.47 -4.96 5.72
N LEU A 13 49.10 -4.26 6.80
CA LEU A 13 48.97 -4.82 8.15
C LEU A 13 47.71 -5.66 8.35
N ASP A 14 46.70 -5.47 7.48
CA ASP A 14 45.38 -6.07 7.66
C ASP A 14 45.16 -7.17 6.61
N PRO A 15 45.45 -8.44 6.95
CA PRO A 15 45.51 -9.55 5.99
C PRO A 15 44.18 -9.86 5.29
N PHE A 16 43.05 -9.29 5.76
CA PHE A 16 41.72 -9.51 5.21
C PHE A 16 41.13 -8.28 4.49
N ALA A 17 41.86 -7.17 4.38
CA ALA A 17 41.35 -5.93 3.79
C ALA A 17 40.81 -6.09 2.36
N PHE A 18 41.44 -6.97 1.57
CA PHE A 18 40.97 -7.27 0.21
C PHE A 18 39.65 -8.04 0.20
N GLU A 19 39.45 -8.98 1.13
CA GLU A 19 38.20 -9.73 1.23
C GLU A 19 37.04 -8.85 1.65
N ASP A 20 37.27 -7.94 2.60
CA ASP A 20 36.24 -7.02 3.08
C ASP A 20 35.87 -5.99 2.03
N TYR A 21 36.86 -5.48 1.27
CA TYR A 21 36.61 -4.65 0.09
C TYR A 21 35.76 -5.39 -0.96
N ARG A 22 36.08 -6.65 -1.24
CA ARG A 22 35.32 -7.48 -2.19
C ARG A 22 33.88 -7.69 -1.71
N LYS A 23 33.67 -8.03 -0.43
CA LYS A 23 32.34 -8.20 0.18
C LYS A 23 31.54 -6.90 0.15
N ALA A 24 32.17 -5.76 0.46
CA ALA A 24 31.54 -4.44 0.41
C ALA A 24 31.09 -4.08 -1.02
N LYS A 25 31.95 -4.28 -2.02
CA LYS A 25 31.60 -4.04 -3.43
C LYS A 25 30.48 -4.94 -3.95
N VAL A 26 30.39 -6.18 -3.46
CA VAL A 26 29.27 -7.07 -3.79
C VAL A 26 27.97 -6.56 -3.16
N LYS A 27 27.98 -6.16 -1.88
CA LYS A 27 26.82 -5.58 -1.19
C LYS A 27 26.32 -4.31 -1.88
N GLU A 28 27.22 -3.38 -2.20
CA GLU A 28 26.91 -2.13 -2.90
C GLU A 28 26.20 -2.40 -4.24
N LYS A 29 26.72 -3.34 -5.05
CA LYS A 29 26.09 -3.73 -6.32
C LYS A 29 24.72 -4.40 -6.12
N LEU A 30 24.55 -5.17 -5.04
CA LEU A 30 23.29 -5.83 -4.72
C LEU A 30 22.24 -4.81 -4.26
N GLU A 31 22.64 -3.84 -3.46
CA GLU A 31 21.81 -2.72 -3.00
C GLU A 31 21.42 -1.80 -4.16
N ALA A 32 22.34 -1.44 -5.06
CA ALA A 32 22.04 -0.67 -6.26
C ALA A 32 21.03 -1.40 -7.18
N LYS A 33 21.14 -2.73 -7.29
CA LYS A 33 20.14 -3.54 -8.01
C LYS A 33 18.80 -3.62 -7.27
N ARG A 34 18.80 -3.65 -5.94
CA ARG A 34 17.58 -3.61 -5.11
C ARG A 34 16.87 -2.26 -5.21
N THR A 35 17.60 -1.14 -5.25
CA THR A 35 17.01 0.20 -5.41
C THR A 35 16.48 0.41 -6.83
N MET A 36 17.12 -0.12 -7.88
CA MET A 36 16.52 -0.12 -9.24
C MET A 36 15.26 -0.99 -9.34
N ARG A 37 15.09 -1.97 -8.45
CA ARG A 37 13.87 -2.80 -8.35
C ARG A 37 12.78 -2.12 -7.51
N THR A 38 12.87 -0.83 -7.17
CA THR A 38 11.70 -0.11 -6.65
C THR A 38 10.71 0.10 -7.80
N LYS A 39 9.92 -0.96 -7.98
CA LYS A 39 8.59 -1.06 -8.61
C LYS A 39 8.18 0.25 -9.28
N ILE A 40 8.39 0.35 -10.59
CA ILE A 40 7.57 1.21 -11.44
C ILE A 40 6.13 0.68 -11.24
N ARG A 41 5.46 1.16 -10.21
CA ARG A 41 4.03 0.99 -10.06
C ARG A 41 3.47 1.93 -11.10
N ASN A 42 3.27 1.41 -12.32
CA ASN A 42 2.22 1.92 -13.19
C ASN A 42 0.94 1.72 -12.38
N LYS A 43 0.68 2.66 -11.47
CA LYS A 43 -0.55 2.71 -10.71
C LYS A 43 -1.58 3.00 -11.78
N ASP A 44 -2.47 2.05 -12.02
CA ASP A 44 -3.69 2.31 -12.74
C ASP A 44 -4.28 3.57 -12.10
N LYS A 45 -4.20 4.70 -12.80
CA LYS A 45 -4.69 5.96 -12.28
C LYS A 45 -6.19 5.84 -12.31
N VAL A 46 -6.74 5.47 -11.17
CA VAL A 46 -8.17 5.37 -11.00
C VAL A 46 -8.76 6.77 -10.94
N GLU A 47 -9.83 6.97 -11.70
CA GLU A 47 -10.54 8.25 -11.81
C GLU A 47 -11.34 8.57 -10.55
N VAL A 48 -11.96 7.55 -9.93
CA VAL A 48 -12.82 7.69 -8.75
C VAL A 48 -12.21 6.99 -7.53
N ASN A 49 -12.31 7.61 -6.35
CA ASN A 49 -11.83 7.07 -5.08
C ASN A 49 -10.34 6.65 -5.08
N PRO A 50 -9.40 7.51 -5.52
CA PRO A 50 -7.99 7.16 -5.59
C PRO A 50 -7.39 6.81 -4.21
N SER A 51 -7.88 7.44 -3.14
CA SER A 51 -7.42 7.14 -1.77
C SER A 51 -7.74 5.70 -1.36
N LEU A 52 -8.97 5.24 -1.61
CA LEU A 52 -9.41 3.89 -1.29
C LEU A 52 -8.66 2.85 -2.11
N HIS A 53 -8.48 3.10 -3.41
CA HIS A 53 -7.71 2.22 -4.29
C HIS A 53 -6.26 2.06 -3.80
N ASN A 54 -5.61 3.17 -3.42
CA ASN A 54 -4.25 3.14 -2.87
C ASN A 54 -4.18 2.36 -1.56
N GLN A 55 -5.16 2.50 -0.67
CA GLN A 55 -5.23 1.74 0.59
C GLN A 55 -5.35 0.24 0.36
N LEU A 56 -6.21 -0.18 -0.58
CA LEU A 56 -6.34 -1.60 -0.93
C LEU A 56 -5.06 -2.15 -1.56
N GLN A 57 -4.41 -1.40 -2.45
CA GLN A 57 -3.12 -1.80 -3.03
C GLN A 57 -2.02 -1.93 -1.96
N LEU A 58 -1.96 -1.01 -0.99
CA LEU A 58 -1.02 -1.10 0.12
C LEU A 58 -1.30 -2.33 0.97
N ALA A 59 -2.56 -2.58 1.32
CA ALA A 59 -2.93 -3.77 2.08
C ALA A 59 -2.60 -5.08 1.33
N ALA A 60 -2.75 -5.10 0.00
CA ALA A 60 -2.38 -6.23 -0.85
C ALA A 60 -0.86 -6.47 -0.86
N ASP A 61 -0.05 -5.41 -0.95
CA ASP A 61 1.42 -5.49 -0.93
C ASP A 61 1.96 -5.89 0.46
N GLU A 62 1.38 -5.40 1.55
CA GLU A 62 1.82 -5.69 2.92
C GLU A 62 1.67 -7.18 3.31
N GLY A 63 0.71 -7.89 2.71
CA GLY A 63 0.56 -9.34 2.94
C GLY A 63 1.57 -10.19 2.19
N ASP A 64 2.15 -9.68 1.11
CA ASP A 64 3.16 -10.38 0.31
C ASP A 64 4.58 -10.25 0.90
N GLU A 65 4.75 -9.40 1.93
CA GLU A 65 6.02 -9.26 2.62
C GLU A 65 6.39 -10.54 3.40
N THR A 66 7.66 -10.95 3.25
CA THR A 66 8.22 -12.11 3.95
C THR A 66 8.24 -11.86 5.46
N GLY A 67 7.34 -12.50 6.20
CA GLY A 67 7.15 -12.30 7.64
C GLY A 67 5.81 -11.68 8.04
N ALA A 68 4.92 -11.40 7.07
CA ALA A 68 3.58 -10.90 7.37
C ALA A 68 2.78 -11.86 8.28
N SER A 69 2.09 -11.30 9.27
CA SER A 69 1.24 -12.06 10.19
C SER A 69 0.05 -12.68 9.45
N LYS A 70 -0.53 -13.77 9.99
CA LYS A 70 -1.69 -14.45 9.39
C LYS A 70 -2.84 -13.47 9.10
N LYS A 71 -3.12 -12.56 10.03
CA LYS A 71 -4.14 -11.51 9.86
C LYS A 71 -3.84 -10.58 8.68
N ARG A 72 -2.58 -10.16 8.50
CA ARG A 72 -2.18 -9.29 7.38
C ARG A 72 -2.29 -10.00 6.02
N ARG A 73 -1.98 -11.29 5.97
CA ARG A 73 -2.17 -12.10 4.75
C ARG A 73 -3.64 -12.23 4.38
N GLU A 74 -4.51 -12.51 5.36
CA GLU A 74 -5.96 -12.58 5.13
C GLU A 74 -6.54 -11.24 4.65
N THR A 75 -6.07 -10.11 5.19
CA THR A 75 -6.49 -8.78 4.70
C THR A 75 -5.98 -8.50 3.29
N ALA A 76 -4.76 -8.94 2.96
CA ALA A 76 -4.19 -8.78 1.63
C ALA A 76 -4.95 -9.60 0.58
N GLU A 77 -5.31 -10.84 0.88
CA GLU A 77 -6.13 -11.66 -0.02
C GLU A 77 -7.51 -11.02 -0.27
N LYS A 78 -8.15 -10.48 0.78
CA LYS A 78 -9.41 -9.75 0.62
C LYS A 78 -9.23 -8.49 -0.22
N ALA A 79 -8.16 -7.74 0.00
CA ALA A 79 -7.88 -6.53 -0.78
C ALA A 79 -7.64 -6.86 -2.27
N LYS A 80 -6.88 -7.92 -2.57
CA LYS A 80 -6.69 -8.43 -3.94
C LYS A 80 -8.02 -8.83 -4.59
N ARG A 81 -8.84 -9.61 -3.87
CA ARG A 81 -10.16 -10.03 -4.36
C ARG A 81 -11.09 -8.86 -4.67
N LEU A 82 -11.04 -7.78 -3.88
CA LEU A 82 -11.84 -6.56 -4.14
C LEU A 82 -11.34 -5.77 -5.36
N LEU A 83 -10.03 -5.78 -5.61
CA LEU A 83 -9.44 -5.10 -6.77
C LEU A 83 -9.65 -5.88 -8.07
N ASP A 84 -9.63 -7.22 -8.02
CA ASP A 84 -9.75 -8.09 -9.20
C ASP A 84 -11.21 -8.35 -9.61
N ASP A 85 -12.17 -8.25 -8.69
CA ASP A 85 -13.57 -8.57 -8.95
C ASP A 85 -14.28 -7.46 -9.75
N ASP A 86 -14.80 -7.84 -10.92
CA ASP A 86 -15.47 -6.97 -11.88
C ASP A 86 -16.63 -6.17 -11.27
N ARG A 87 -17.30 -6.72 -10.27
CA ARG A 87 -18.45 -6.06 -9.63
C ARG A 87 -18.05 -4.79 -8.89
N PHE A 88 -16.80 -4.70 -8.43
CA PHE A 88 -16.28 -3.54 -7.69
C PHE A 88 -15.56 -2.55 -8.60
N LYS A 89 -15.33 -2.86 -9.89
CA LYS A 89 -14.75 -1.91 -10.85
C LYS A 89 -15.54 -0.61 -10.94
N VAL A 90 -16.86 -0.68 -10.76
CA VAL A 90 -17.75 0.49 -10.78
C VAL A 90 -17.38 1.51 -9.70
N LEU A 91 -16.89 1.07 -8.52
CA LEU A 91 -16.47 1.98 -7.43
C LEU A 91 -15.29 2.90 -7.78
N PHE A 92 -14.60 2.55 -8.85
CA PHE A 92 -13.35 3.15 -9.31
C PHE A 92 -13.50 3.86 -10.66
N ALA A 93 -14.58 3.58 -11.39
CA ALA A 93 -14.85 4.16 -12.71
C ALA A 93 -16.01 5.18 -12.69
N ASP A 94 -17.03 4.95 -11.85
CA ASP A 94 -18.27 5.74 -11.89
C ASP A 94 -18.26 6.84 -10.82
N PRO A 95 -18.34 8.13 -11.21
CA PRO A 95 -18.27 9.27 -10.29
C PRO A 95 -19.39 9.30 -9.25
N ASP A 96 -20.52 8.61 -9.49
CA ASP A 96 -21.62 8.53 -8.52
C ASP A 96 -21.19 7.83 -7.21
N PHE A 97 -20.11 7.06 -7.26
CA PHE A 97 -19.51 6.41 -6.09
C PHE A 97 -18.40 7.22 -5.42
N ALA A 98 -18.17 8.48 -5.83
CA ALA A 98 -17.15 9.32 -5.22
C ALA A 98 -17.40 9.54 -3.72
N ILE A 99 -16.44 9.13 -2.90
CA ILE A 99 -16.48 9.27 -1.45
C ILE A 99 -16.19 10.74 -1.10
N GLN A 100 -17.23 11.46 -0.72
CA GLN A 100 -17.10 12.82 -0.20
C GLN A 100 -16.57 12.76 1.24
N ALA A 101 -15.49 13.49 1.52
CA ALA A 101 -14.88 13.55 2.86
C ALA A 101 -15.81 14.18 3.91
N ASN A 102 -16.72 15.04 3.47
CA ASN A 102 -17.74 15.66 4.31
C ASN A 102 -19.06 14.92 4.10
N GLY A 103 -19.51 14.20 5.12
CA GLY A 103 -20.72 13.38 5.12
C GLY A 103 -22.03 14.18 5.02
N ALA A 104 -22.21 14.99 3.97
CA ALA A 104 -23.45 15.71 3.69
C ALA A 104 -24.60 14.76 3.30
N ASN A 105 -24.31 13.56 2.78
CA ASN A 105 -25.34 12.61 2.30
C ASN A 105 -26.04 11.80 3.43
N ALA A 106 -25.65 11.99 4.69
CA ALA A 106 -26.37 11.40 5.82
C ALA A 106 -27.77 12.04 6.01
N SER A 107 -27.98 13.30 5.60
CA SER A 107 -29.27 13.96 5.72
C SER A 107 -30.32 13.43 4.75
N ASP A 108 -29.89 13.07 3.54
CA ASP A 108 -30.83 12.83 2.43
C ASP A 108 -31.37 11.39 2.45
N SER A 109 -30.55 10.42 2.88
CA SER A 109 -30.96 9.02 3.07
C SER A 109 -31.90 8.82 4.27
N ALA A 110 -31.76 9.62 5.32
CA ALA A 110 -32.65 9.58 6.49
C ALA A 110 -34.07 10.12 6.19
N ALA A 111 -34.19 11.03 5.22
CA ALA A 111 -35.48 11.55 4.77
C ALA A 111 -36.25 10.50 3.95
N ALA A 112 -35.57 9.74 3.09
CA ALA A 112 -36.16 8.64 2.33
C ALA A 112 -36.62 7.47 3.22
N ALA A 113 -35.88 7.17 4.29
CA ALA A 113 -36.28 6.11 5.23
C ALA A 113 -37.56 6.46 6.01
N LYS A 114 -37.79 7.73 6.35
CA LYS A 114 -38.98 8.17 7.12
C LYS A 114 -40.27 8.17 6.29
N SER A 115 -40.20 8.27 4.97
CA SER A 115 -41.38 8.24 4.10
C SER A 115 -41.87 6.83 3.77
N LEU A 116 -41.03 5.80 3.98
CA LEU A 116 -41.38 4.39 3.75
C LEU A 116 -42.05 3.69 4.95
N LEU A 117 -42.07 4.28 6.15
CA LEU A 117 -42.72 3.65 7.30
C LEU A 117 -44.25 3.87 7.25
N PRO A 118 -45.07 2.81 7.24
CA PRO A 118 -46.52 2.95 7.30
C PRO A 118 -46.92 3.57 8.64
N LYS A 119 -47.70 4.67 8.60
CA LYS A 119 -48.19 5.34 9.82
C LYS A 119 -49.07 4.38 10.61
N THR A 120 -48.57 3.89 11.74
CA THR A 120 -49.34 3.05 12.67
C THR A 120 -50.37 3.90 13.40
N LYS A 121 -51.65 3.77 13.02
CA LYS A 121 -52.76 4.44 13.67
C LYS A 121 -53.00 3.80 15.04
N LYS A 122 -52.51 4.42 16.13
CA LYS A 122 -52.83 3.99 17.50
C LYS A 122 -54.35 4.01 17.71
N ARG A 123 -54.94 2.84 17.95
CA ARG A 123 -56.31 2.70 18.45
C ARG A 123 -56.29 2.99 19.95
N LYS A 124 -56.95 4.08 20.38
CA LYS A 124 -57.23 4.36 21.79
C LYS A 124 -58.29 3.39 22.27
N GLY A 125 -57.98 2.63 23.32
CA GLY A 125 -58.94 1.99 24.22
C GLY A 125 -59.14 2.86 25.43
#